data_AF-A0A075GMN0-F1
#
_entry.id   AF-A0A075GMN0-F1
#
_cell.length_a   1.000
_cell.length_b   1.000
_cell.length_c   1.000
_cell.angle_alpha   90.00
_cell.angle_beta   90.00
_cell.angle_gamma   90.00
#
_symmetry.space_group_name_H-M   'P 1'
#
loop_
_entity.id
_entity.type
_entity.pdbx_description
1 polymer ?
#
loop_
_entity_poly.entity_id
_entity_poly.type
_entity_poly.pdbx_seq_one_letter_code
_entity_poly.pdbx_strand_id
1 'polypeptide(L)' 'MRITEVGKEVFDDGGVDALENFYFAISNRIQGEIEKDIAPFRPLWNGFSDEWKY' A
#
# COMPACT_ATOMS: atom_id res chain seq x y z
N MET A 1 0.01 13.15 -3.02
CA MET A 1 -1.21 12.81 -2.25
C MET A 1 -0.76 12.16 -0.96
N ARG A 2 -1.45 12.41 0.16
CA ARG A 2 -0.98 11.95 1.47
C ARG A 2 -0.75 10.43 1.54
N ILE A 3 -1.58 9.62 0.89
CA ILE A 3 -1.42 8.16 0.87
C ILE A 3 -0.13 7.69 0.18
N THR A 4 0.32 8.39 -0.87
CA THR A 4 1.59 8.09 -1.54
C THR A 4 2.78 8.43 -0.64
N GLU A 5 2.72 9.56 0.07
CA GLU A 5 3.76 9.99 1.03
C GLU A 5 3.87 9.01 2.20
N VAL A 6 2.74 8.61 2.80
CA VAL A 6 2.73 7.61 3.89
C VAL A 6 3.30 6.28 3.41
N GLY A 7 2.94 5.82 2.20
CA GLY A 7 3.54 4.61 1.65
C GLY A 7 5.05 4.74 1.43
N LYS A 8 5.55 5.93 1.09
CA LYS A 8 7.00 6.18 0.96
C LYS A 8 7.70 6.13 2.32
N GLU A 9 7.12 6.74 3.35
CA GLU A 9 7.62 6.67 4.74
C GLU A 9 7.70 5.21 5.21
N VAL A 10 6.64 4.41 5.00
CA VAL A 10 6.61 2.97 5.33
C VAL A 10 7.66 2.18 4.54
N PHE A 11 7.79 2.46 3.24
CA PHE A 11 8.78 1.79 2.39
C PHE A 11 10.23 2.13 2.81
N ASP A 12 10.50 3.38 3.21
CA ASP A 12 11.84 3.77 3.63
C ASP A 12 12.28 3.09 4.95
N ASP A 13 11.32 2.74 5.80
CA ASP A 13 11.59 2.07 7.08
C ASP A 13 11.76 0.55 6.94
N GLY A 14 11.16 -0.09 5.94
CA GLY A 14 11.16 -1.57 5.86
C GLY A 14 10.97 -2.18 4.47
N GLY A 15 11.21 -1.39 3.42
CA GLY A 15 11.17 -1.83 2.03
C GLY A 15 9.81 -2.34 1.57
N VAL A 16 9.84 -3.24 0.59
CA VAL A 16 8.65 -3.85 -0.02
C VAL A 16 7.82 -4.62 1.01
N ASP A 17 8.48 -5.34 1.93
CA ASP A 17 7.80 -6.13 2.95
C ASP A 17 6.94 -5.27 3.89
N ALA A 18 7.45 -4.12 4.32
CA ALA A 18 6.67 -3.17 5.14
C ALA A 18 5.48 -2.60 4.36
N LEU A 19 5.67 -2.29 3.07
CA LEU A 19 4.62 -1.77 2.20
C LEU A 19 3.53 -2.81 1.92
N GLU A 20 3.89 -4.08 1.74
CA GLU A 20 2.94 -5.20 1.58
C GLU A 20 2.12 -5.41 2.86
N ASN A 21 2.77 -5.41 4.03
CA ASN A 21 2.08 -5.52 5.32
C ASN A 21 1.10 -4.37 5.54
N PHE A 22 1.52 -3.14 5.20
CA PHE A 22 0.67 -1.96 5.28
C PHE A 22 -0.55 -2.06 4.36
N TYR A 23 -0.34 -2.42 3.09
CA TYR A 23 -1.44 -2.61 2.13
C TYR A 23 -2.41 -3.70 2.59
N PHE A 24 -1.91 -4.84 3.08
CA PHE A 24 -2.74 -5.94 3.59
C PHE A 24 -3.61 -5.49 4.78
N ALA A 25 -3.02 -4.78 5.75
CA ALA A 25 -3.75 -4.30 6.92
C ALA A 25 -4.90 -3.34 6.53
N ILE A 26 -4.64 -2.41 5.62
CA ILE A 26 -5.66 -1.45 5.16
C ILE A 26 -6.73 -2.17 4.32
N SER A 27 -6.32 -3.08 3.44
CA SER A 27 -7.25 -3.84 2.58
C SER A 27 -8.27 -4.62 3.42
N ASN A 28 -7.80 -5.36 4.43
CA ASN A 28 -8.69 -6.09 5.35
C ASN A 28 -9.64 -5.16 6.09
N ARG A 29 -9.15 -4.01 6.55
CA ARG A 29 -9.96 -3.05 7.29
C ARG A 29 -11.03 -2.41 6.42
N ILE A 30 -10.68 -1.93 5.24
CA ILE A 30 -11.62 -1.28 4.31
C ILE A 30 -12.65 -2.28 3.78
N GLN A 31 -12.22 -3.50 3.44
CA GLN A 31 -13.13 -4.55 3.04
C GLN A 31 -14.08 -4.95 4.17
N GLY A 32 -13.58 -5.08 5.40
CA GLY A 32 -14.38 -5.49 6.57
C GLY A 32 -15.30 -4.40 7.12
N GLU A 33 -14.93 -3.12 7.03
CA GLU A 33 -15.71 -2.02 7.60
C GLU A 33 -16.71 -1.42 6.61
N ILE A 34 -16.35 -1.33 5.32
CA ILE A 34 -17.18 -0.62 4.31
C ILE A 34 -17.34 -1.39 3.00
N GLU A 35 -16.93 -2.66 2.94
CA GLU A 35 -17.15 -3.56 1.79
C GLU A 35 -16.61 -3.00 0.46
N LYS A 36 -15.47 -2.30 0.52
CA LYS A 36 -14.79 -1.78 -0.67
C LYS A 36 -13.47 -2.50 -0.93
N ASP A 37 -13.23 -2.78 -2.19
CA ASP A 37 -11.94 -3.25 -2.68
C ASP A 37 -11.01 -2.07 -2.98
N ILE A 38 -9.79 -2.12 -2.43
CA ILE A 38 -8.76 -1.11 -2.64
C ILE A 38 -7.67 -1.55 -3.63
N ALA A 39 -7.80 -2.72 -4.25
CA ALA A 39 -6.90 -3.19 -5.31
C ALA A 39 -6.63 -2.15 -6.40
N PRO A 40 -7.60 -1.33 -6.86
CA PRO A 40 -7.34 -0.28 -7.84
C PRO A 40 -6.34 0.78 -7.39
N PHE A 41 -6.06 0.90 -6.08
CA PHE A 41 -5.13 1.87 -5.50
C PHE A 41 -3.73 1.31 -5.24
N ARG A 42 -3.51 0.00 -5.37
CA ARG A 42 -2.19 -0.63 -5.19
C ARG A 42 -1.08 -0.05 -6.11
N PRO A 43 -1.38 0.41 -7.34
CA PRO A 43 -0.40 1.07 -8.20
C PRO A 43 0.09 2.43 -7.72
N LEU A 44 -0.53 3.04 -6.68
CA LEU A 44 -0.13 4.36 -6.16
C LEU A 44 1.32 4.44 -5.67
N TRP A 45 1.94 3.28 -5.40
CA TRP A 45 3.32 3.17 -4.93
C TRP A 45 4.26 2.50 -5.95
N ASN A 46 3.80 2.32 -7.20
CA ASN A 46 4.69 1.92 -8.29
C ASN A 46 5.82 2.95 -8.44
N GLY A 47 7.03 2.46 -8.70
CA GLY A 47 8.24 3.29 -8.82
C GLY A 47 9.01 3.49 -7.51
N PHE A 48 8.54 2.97 -6.38
CA PHE A 48 9.35 2.90 -5.15
C PHE A 48 10.39 1.78 -5.20
N SER A 49 10.06 0.66 -5.85
CA SER A 49 10.95 -0.48 -6.11
C SER A 49 10.59 -1.12 -7.44
N ASP A 50 11.55 -1.79 -8.07
CA ASP A 50 11.33 -2.66 -9.24
C ASP A 50 10.52 -3.92 -8.89
N GLU A 51 10.36 -4.24 -7.61
CA GLU A 51 9.57 -5.37 -7.13
C GLU A 51 8.08 -5.04 -7.00
N TRP A 52 7.73 -3.77 -6.77
CA TRP A 52 6.34 -3.33 -6.61
C TRP A 52 5.74 -2.94 -7.98
N LYS A 53 5.07 -3.90 -8.63
CA LYS A 53 4.53 -3.77 -10.00
C LYS A 53 3.08 -4.25 -10.06
N TYR A 54 2.15 -3.35 -9.74
CA TYR A 54 0.71 -3.60 -9.77
C TYR A 54 -0.02 -2.71 -10.77
#